data_AF-A0A2G6FYY7-F1
#
_entry.id   AF-A0A2G6FYY7-F1
#
_cell.length_a   1.000
_cell.length_b   1.000
_cell.length_c   1.000
_cell.angle_alpha   90.00
_cell.angle_beta   90.00
_cell.angle_gamma   90.00
#
_symmetry.space_group_name_H-M   'P 1'
#
loop_
_entity.id
_entity.type
_entity.pdbx_description
1 polymer ?
#
loop_
_entity_poly.entity_id
_entity_poly.type
_entity_poly.pdbx_seq_one_letter_code
_entity_poly.pdbx_strand_id
1 'polypeptide(L)' 'AASDDPDATRQEKMDEYKENFSTPYKAAASGMVDDVIEPADTRAYVALSLEILKSKREMRPEKKHGLIPL' A
#
# COMPACT_ATOMS: atom_id res chain seq x y z
N ALA A 1 -6.48 9.58 -31.42
CA ALA A 1 -7.70 10.05 -30.74
C ALA A 1 -7.40 11.43 -30.18
N ALA A 2 -7.96 12.48 -30.78
CA ALA A 2 -7.85 13.83 -30.26
C ALA A 2 -9.19 14.19 -29.65
N SER A 3 -9.20 14.47 -28.34
CA SER A 3 -10.38 15.06 -27.69
C SER A 3 -10.52 16.51 -28.17
N ASP A 4 -11.75 17.01 -28.21
CA ASP A 4 -12.06 18.39 -28.59
C ASP A 4 -11.47 19.41 -27.60
N ASP A 5 -11.31 19.02 -26.33
CA ASP A 5 -10.53 19.75 -25.32
C ASP A 5 -9.57 18.78 -24.58
N PRO A 6 -8.32 18.65 -25.07
CA PRO A 6 -7.34 17.72 -24.50
C PRO A 6 -6.96 18.02 -23.04
N ASP A 7 -6.98 19.28 -22.61
CA ASP A 7 -6.56 19.65 -21.26
C ASP A 7 -7.68 19.37 -20.25
N ALA A 8 -8.93 19.71 -20.58
CA ALA A 8 -10.08 19.35 -19.75
C ALA A 8 -10.23 17.82 -19.64
N THR A 9 -10.05 17.10 -20.76
CA THR A 9 -10.13 15.63 -20.77
C THR A 9 -9.00 15.00 -19.94
N ARG A 10 -7.80 15.59 -19.96
CA ARG A 10 -6.69 15.12 -19.12
C ARG A 10 -7.03 15.28 -17.64
N GLN A 11 -7.56 16.44 -17.26
CA GLN A 11 -7.91 16.71 -15.86
C GLN A 11 -9.01 15.74 -15.38
N GLU A 12 -10.07 15.56 -16.17
CA GLU A 12 -11.15 14.61 -15.87
C GLU A 12 -10.60 13.19 -15.66
N LYS A 13 -9.74 12.71 -16.56
CA LYS A 13 -9.15 11.37 -16.45
C LYS A 13 -8.19 11.23 -15.26
N MET A 14 -7.48 12.30 -14.90
CA MET A 14 -6.63 12.31 -13.72
C MET A 14 -7.45 12.21 -12.44
N ASP A 15 -8.56 12.93 -12.36
CA ASP A 15 -9.42 12.93 -11.17
C ASP A 15 -10.17 11.59 -11.06
N GLU A 16 -10.68 11.06 -12.16
CA GLU A 16 -11.26 9.71 -12.23
C GLU A 16 -10.26 8.64 -11.75
N TYR A 17 -9.00 8.74 -12.17
CA TYR A 17 -7.98 7.80 -11.72
C TYR A 17 -7.69 7.92 -10.22
N LYS A 18 -7.61 9.15 -9.70
CA LYS A 18 -7.37 9.38 -8.26
C LYS A 18 -8.49 8.81 -7.41
N GLU A 19 -9.74 9.07 -7.77
CA GLU A 19 -10.91 8.59 -7.03
C GLU A 19 -10.99 7.06 -7.03
N ASN A 20 -10.69 6.43 -8.16
CA ASN A 20 -10.84 4.98 -8.31
C ASN A 20 -9.67 4.16 -7.77
N PHE A 21 -8.45 4.69 -7.83
CA PHE A 21 -7.23 3.91 -7.54
C PHE A 21 -6.34 4.51 -6.46
N SER A 22 -6.35 5.83 -6.26
CA SER A 22 -5.43 6.51 -5.33
C SER A 22 -6.03 6.71 -3.94
N THR A 23 -7.00 5.88 -3.56
CA THR A 23 -7.63 5.91 -2.23
C THR A 23 -7.12 4.75 -1.38
N PRO A 24 -6.96 4.94 -0.05
CA PRO A 24 -6.48 3.88 0.84
C PRO A 24 -7.44 2.68 0.88
N TYR A 25 -8.73 2.91 0.64
CA TYR A 25 -9.78 1.88 0.64
C TYR A 25 -9.61 0.86 -0.49
N LYS A 26 -9.07 1.25 -1.65
CA LYS A 26 -8.84 0.30 -2.74
C LYS A 26 -7.73 -0.69 -2.40
N ALA A 27 -6.68 -0.21 -1.73
CA ALA A 27 -5.61 -1.06 -1.22
C ALA A 27 -6.11 -2.01 -0.11
N ALA A 28 -6.95 -1.50 0.79
CA ALA A 28 -7.57 -2.31 1.85
C ALA A 28 -8.49 -3.40 1.29
N ALA A 29 -9.34 -3.04 0.32
CA ALA A 29 -10.21 -4.00 -0.37
C ALA A 29 -9.44 -5.09 -1.13
N SER A 30 -8.19 -4.81 -1.53
CA SER A 30 -7.31 -5.77 -2.20
C SER A 30 -6.42 -6.57 -1.24
N GLY A 31 -6.53 -6.33 0.07
CA GLY A 31 -5.70 -6.98 1.11
C GLY A 31 -4.22 -6.58 1.06
N MET A 32 -3.88 -5.47 0.40
CA MET A 32 -2.50 -4.96 0.35
C MET A 32 -2.11 -4.26 1.66
N VAL A 33 -3.10 -3.69 2.36
CA VAL A 33 -2.99 -3.14 3.70
C VAL A 33 -4.01 -3.83 4.59
N ASP A 34 -3.66 -4.01 5.87
CA ASP A 34 -4.54 -4.71 6.82
C ASP A 34 -5.77 -3.86 7.22
N ASP A 35 -5.61 -2.55 7.40
CA ASP A 35 -6.69 -1.64 7.82
C ASP A 35 -6.41 -0.16 7.44
N VAL A 36 -7.46 0.66 7.41
CA VAL A 36 -7.38 2.13 7.31
C VAL A 36 -7.76 2.71 8.67
N ILE A 37 -6.75 3.20 9.41
CA ILE A 37 -6.89 3.60 10.80
C ILE A 37 -6.97 5.12 10.98
N GLU A 38 -7.54 5.55 12.10
CA GLU A 38 -7.44 6.94 12.56
C GLU A 38 -5.97 7.30 12.86
N PRO A 39 -5.46 8.46 12.41
CA PRO A 39 -4.06 8.82 12.61
C PRO A 39 -3.61 8.81 14.08
N ALA A 40 -4.52 9.12 15.01
CA ALA A 40 -4.27 9.13 16.45
C ALA A 40 -3.98 7.71 17.02
N ASP A 41 -4.54 6.67 16.41
CA ASP A 41 -4.44 5.29 16.90
C ASP A 41 -3.18 4.57 16.43
N THR A 42 -2.39 5.20 15.54
CA THR A 42 -1.15 4.64 14.97
C THR A 42 -0.25 4.00 16.03
N ARG A 43 -0.04 4.66 17.18
CA ARG A 43 0.81 4.13 18.26
C ARG A 43 0.25 2.83 18.84
N ALA A 44 -1.06 2.76 19.05
CA ALA A 44 -1.71 1.59 19.63
C ALA A 44 -1.59 0.38 18.70
N TYR A 45 -1.88 0.56 17.40
CA TYR A 45 -1.75 -0.49 16.39
C TYR A 45 -0.30 -0.96 16.25
N VAL A 46 0.68 -0.05 16.20
CA VAL A 46 2.10 -0.44 16.13
C VAL A 46 2.52 -1.25 17.37
N ALA A 47 2.13 -0.83 18.56
CA ALA A 47 2.45 -1.55 19.79
C ALA A 47 1.84 -2.95 19.81
N LEU A 48 0.57 -3.09 19.40
CA LEU A 48 -0.12 -4.37 19.30
C LEU A 48 0.55 -5.30 18.28
N SER A 49 0.84 -4.79 17.08
CA SER A 49 1.50 -5.58 16.03
C SER A 49 2.87 -6.09 16.47
N LEU A 50 3.64 -5.27 17.19
CA LEU A 50 4.94 -5.70 17.73
C LEU A 50 4.81 -6.79 18.80
N GLU A 51 3.81 -6.70 19.69
CA GLU A 51 3.60 -7.73 20.72
C GLU A 51 3.17 -9.06 20.07
N ILE A 52 2.30 -9.04 19.05
CA ILE A 52 1.91 -10.24 18.29
C ILE A 52 3.12 -10.85 17.56
N LEU A 53 3.97 -10.02 16.95
CA LEU A 53 5.12 -10.47 16.15
C LEU A 53 6.33 -10.90 16.98
N LYS A 54 6.31 -10.69 18.30
CA LYS A 54 7.43 -10.94 19.22
C LYS A 54 7.99 -12.36 19.16
N SER A 55 7.12 -13.36 18.93
CA SER A 55 7.51 -14.77 18.82
C SER A 55 7.62 -15.26 17.38
N LYS A 56 7.51 -14.38 16.37
CA LYS A 56 7.62 -14.79 14.96
C LYS A 56 8.99 -15.41 14.70
N ARG A 57 8.99 -16.56 14.01
CA ARG A 57 10.18 -17.27 13.52
C ARG A 57 9.92 -17.65 12.06
N GLU A 58 10.83 -17.27 11.18
CA GLU A 58 10.70 -17.51 9.74
C GLU A 58 11.99 -18.15 9.22
N MET A 59 11.86 -19.32 8.61
CA MET A 59 12.97 -20.04 8.01
C MET A 59 13.13 -19.63 6.55
N ARG A 60 14.37 -19.55 6.09
CA ARG A 60 14.74 -19.20 4.71
C ARG A 60 15.51 -20.38 4.09
N PRO A 61 15.52 -20.52 2.75
CA PRO A 61 16.29 -21.59 2.10
C PRO A 61 17.78 -21.56 2.46
N GLU A 62 18.39 -22.73 2.64
CA GLU A 62 19.80 -22.89 3.02
C GLU A 62 20.73 -22.38 1.90
N LYS A 63 21.69 -21.54 2.29
CA LYS A 63 22.74 -20.99 1.40
C LYS A 63 23.85 -20.35 2.22
N LYS A 64 25.03 -20.16 1.63
CA LYS A 64 26.15 -19.43 2.26
C LYS A 64 25.81 -17.95 2.52
N HIS A 65 25.27 -17.26 1.52
CA HIS A 65 24.79 -15.88 1.59
C HIS A 65 23.92 -15.58 0.36
N GLY A 66 23.27 -14.41 0.30
CA GLY A 66 22.56 -13.94 -0.88
C GLY A 66 23.49 -13.34 -1.95
N LEU A 67 22.90 -12.97 -3.09
CA LEU A 67 23.52 -12.17 -4.16
C LEU A 67 22.65 -10.93 -4.38
N ILE A 68 22.83 -9.90 -3.55
CA ILE A 68 22.14 -8.62 -3.73
C ILE A 68 22.74 -7.91 -4.95
N PRO A 69 21.94 -7.23 -5.80
CA PRO A 69 22.49 -6.38 -6.86
C PRO A 69 23.45 -5.33 -6.28
N LEU A 70 24.59 -5.11 -6.95
CA LEU A 70 25.58 -4.08 -6.63
C LEU A 70 25.43 -2.86 -7.52
#